data_AF-A0A1E9AEY2-F1
#
_entry.id   AF-A0A1E9AEY2-F1
#
_cell.length_a   1.000
_cell.length_b   1.000
_cell.length_c   1.000
_cell.angle_alpha   90.00
_cell.angle_beta   90.00
_cell.angle_gamma   90.00
#
_symmetry.space_group_name_H-M   'P 1'
#
loop_
_entity.id
_entity.type
_entity.pdbx_description
1 polymer ?
#
loop_
_entity_poly.entity_id
_entity_poly.type
_entity_poly.pdbx_seq_one_letter_code
_entity_poly.pdbx_strand_id
1 'polypeptide(L)'
;MVDLKKVEQRREEAIQRAVLTDDWKKVDNLLNQSYENLCRKDRSYGLCSLDSSSIDKGSLLDTIADDSDALSLLIKKEEIAIINDAIERLLSDRDKKILFGVVFENKSFLHLAKEVRLTDKTVKRHYERIVEILRKELKNL
;
A
#
# COMPACT_ATOMS: atom_id res chain seq x y z
N MET A 1 0.26 42.82 -7.58
CA MET A 1 1.34 41.85 -7.27
C MET A 1 0.74 40.48 -7.52
N VAL A 2 1.27 39.69 -8.45
CA VAL A 2 0.72 38.36 -8.75
C VAL A 2 1.14 37.44 -7.61
N ASP A 3 0.19 36.97 -6.80
CA ASP A 3 0.45 35.92 -5.81
C ASP A 3 0.73 34.62 -6.56
N LEU A 4 2.02 34.34 -6.78
CA LEU A 4 2.49 33.10 -7.39
C LEU A 4 2.26 31.94 -6.41
N LYS A 5 1.81 30.79 -6.92
CA LYS A 5 1.71 29.57 -6.10
C LYS A 5 3.10 29.19 -5.58
N LYS A 6 3.17 28.51 -4.42
CA LYS A 6 4.42 28.07 -3.75
C LYS A 6 5.46 27.41 -4.69
N VAL A 7 5.00 26.71 -5.75
CA VAL A 7 5.86 26.07 -6.75
C VAL A 7 6.46 27.07 -7.74
N GLU A 8 5.67 28.04 -8.18
CA GLU A 8 6.11 29.10 -9.12
C GLU A 8 7.12 30.02 -8.46
N GLN A 9 6.92 30.36 -7.18
CA GLN A 9 7.88 31.15 -6.39
C GLN A 9 9.22 30.43 -6.24
N ARG A 10 9.22 29.13 -5.90
CA ARG A 10 10.44 28.32 -5.82
C ARG A 10 11.17 28.21 -7.15
N ARG A 11 10.42 28.13 -8.26
CA ARG A 11 10.98 28.10 -9.60
C ARG A 11 11.67 29.42 -9.93
N GLU A 12 11.02 30.54 -9.62
CA GLU A 12 11.57 31.88 -9.81
C GLU A 12 12.88 32.06 -9.01
N GLU A 13 12.89 31.67 -7.74
CA GLU A 13 14.11 31.68 -6.91
C GLU A 13 15.22 30.77 -7.45
N ALA A 14 14.87 29.65 -8.10
CA ALA A 14 15.83 28.74 -8.70
C ALA A 14 16.40 29.30 -10.01
N ILE A 15 15.59 30.01 -10.81
CA ILE A 15 16.02 30.73 -12.01
C ILE A 15 17.00 31.83 -11.62
N GLN A 16 16.65 32.67 -10.65
CA GLN A 16 17.53 33.75 -10.18
C GLN A 16 18.87 33.22 -9.67
N ARG A 17 18.88 32.11 -8.93
CA ARG A 17 20.13 31.46 -8.50
C ARG A 17 20.95 30.92 -9.67
N ALA A 18 20.31 30.33 -10.68
CA ALA A 18 21.00 29.80 -11.84
C ALA A 18 21.64 30.91 -12.69
N VAL A 19 20.97 32.05 -12.82
CA VAL A 19 21.52 33.26 -13.47
C VAL A 19 22.76 33.76 -12.73
N LEU A 20 22.72 33.82 -11.39
CA LEU A 20 23.87 34.25 -10.57
C LEU A 20 25.09 33.31 -10.69
N THR A 21 24.87 32.04 -11.01
CA THR A 21 25.93 31.04 -11.19
C THR A 21 26.29 30.79 -12.66
N ASP A 22 25.76 31.60 -13.59
CA ASP A 22 25.97 31.49 -15.04
C ASP A 22 25.59 30.10 -15.63
N ASP A 23 24.64 29.40 -14.98
CA ASP A 23 24.16 28.08 -15.38
C ASP A 23 22.95 28.20 -16.33
N TRP A 24 23.24 28.62 -17.56
CA TRP A 24 22.23 28.86 -18.59
C TRP A 24 21.44 27.61 -18.98
N LYS A 25 22.05 26.42 -18.86
CA LYS A 25 21.37 25.14 -19.12
C LYS A 25 20.25 24.91 -18.11
N LYS A 26 20.48 25.26 -16.85
CA LYS A 26 19.46 25.17 -15.80
C LYS A 26 18.38 26.23 -15.95
N VAL A 27 18.73 27.44 -16.39
CA VAL A 27 17.75 28.48 -16.71
C VAL A 27 16.79 28.01 -17.81
N ASP A 28 17.32 27.51 -18.93
CA ASP A 28 16.51 27.01 -20.05
C ASP A 28 15.56 25.86 -19.62
N ASN A 29 16.08 24.90 -18.85
CA ASN A 29 15.27 23.81 -18.32
C ASN A 29 14.13 24.31 -17.41
N LEU A 30 14.42 25.23 -16.48
CA LEU A 30 13.40 25.77 -15.57
C LEU A 30 12.33 26.58 -16.30
N LEU A 31 12.68 27.31 -17.37
CA LEU A 31 11.72 28.01 -18.22
C LEU A 31 10.84 27.04 -19.01
N ASN A 32 11.42 25.96 -19.55
CA ASN A 32 10.70 24.95 -20.32
C ASN A 32 9.88 23.98 -19.46
N GLN A 33 10.15 23.91 -18.15
CA GLN A 33 9.54 22.95 -17.22
C GLN A 33 8.01 22.90 -17.26
N SER A 34 7.32 24.05 -17.41
CA SER A 34 5.85 24.07 -17.52
C SER A 34 5.36 23.33 -18.76
N TYR A 35 6.01 23.57 -19.90
CA TYR A 35 5.68 22.94 -21.17
C TYR A 35 6.02 21.44 -21.16
N GLU A 36 7.20 21.07 -20.68
CA GLU A 36 7.61 19.66 -20.55
C GLU A 36 6.66 18.87 -19.64
N ASN A 37 6.15 19.49 -18.57
CA ASN A 37 5.15 18.88 -17.70
C ASN A 37 3.80 18.63 -18.41
N LEU A 38 3.42 19.47 -19.36
CA LEU A 38 2.23 19.26 -20.20
C LEU A 38 2.45 18.11 -21.20
N CYS A 39 3.69 17.93 -21.68
CA CYS A 39 4.07 16.90 -22.63
C CYS A 39 4.42 15.54 -21.98
N ARG A 40 4.27 15.38 -20.66
CA ARG A 40 4.57 14.10 -19.98
C ARG A 40 3.76 12.97 -20.59
N LYS A 41 4.45 11.89 -20.94
CA LYS A 41 3.88 10.68 -21.56
C LYS A 41 2.70 10.11 -20.77
N ASP A 42 2.71 10.22 -19.45
CA ASP A 42 1.63 9.78 -18.57
C ASP A 42 0.28 10.43 -18.93
N ARG A 43 0.29 11.70 -19.36
CA ARG A 43 -0.93 12.40 -19.81
C ARG A 43 -1.49 11.83 -21.11
N SER A 44 -0.64 11.29 -21.99
CA SER A 44 -1.11 10.59 -23.21
C SER A 44 -1.86 9.30 -22.90
N TYR A 45 -1.62 8.73 -21.71
CA TYR A 45 -2.37 7.60 -21.16
C TYR A 45 -3.56 8.02 -20.29
N GLY A 46 -3.91 9.32 -20.29
CA GLY A 46 -5.02 9.85 -19.48
C GLY A 46 -4.70 10.01 -17.99
N LEU A 47 -3.45 9.83 -17.56
CA LEU A 47 -3.05 10.00 -16.16
C LEU A 47 -2.84 11.48 -15.85
N CYS A 48 -3.37 11.92 -14.72
CA CYS A 48 -3.18 13.28 -14.21
C CYS A 48 -2.87 13.25 -12.71
N SER A 49 -2.39 14.38 -12.17
CA SER A 49 -2.18 14.51 -10.73
C SER A 49 -3.52 14.40 -10.01
N LEU A 50 -3.56 13.71 -8.87
CA LEU A 50 -4.73 13.75 -7.99
C LEU A 50 -4.96 15.16 -7.46
N ASP A 51 -3.90 15.96 -7.32
CA ASP A 51 -3.98 17.40 -7.00
C ASP A 51 -4.44 18.28 -8.17
N SER A 52 -4.75 17.70 -9.32
CA SER A 52 -5.25 18.48 -10.45
C SER A 52 -6.67 18.96 -10.16
N SER A 53 -6.88 20.27 -10.25
CA SER A 53 -8.21 20.85 -10.08
C SER A 53 -8.91 20.94 -11.42
N SER A 54 -10.11 20.34 -11.52
CA SER A 54 -11.08 20.81 -12.52
C SER A 54 -11.66 22.14 -12.02
N ILE A 55 -11.92 23.06 -12.95
CA ILE A 55 -12.01 24.51 -12.73
C ILE A 55 -12.99 24.97 -11.62
N ASP A 56 -13.89 24.12 -11.13
CA ASP A 56 -14.92 24.47 -10.14
C ASP A 56 -15.05 23.55 -8.90
N LYS A 57 -14.24 22.49 -8.74
CA LYS A 57 -14.55 21.42 -7.73
C LYS A 57 -13.41 20.94 -6.84
N GLY A 58 -12.43 21.79 -6.52
CA GLY A 58 -11.32 21.38 -5.65
C GLY A 58 -10.38 20.38 -6.34
N SER A 59 -9.55 19.68 -5.56
CA SER A 59 -8.62 18.67 -6.06
C SER A 59 -9.38 17.45 -6.60
N LEU A 60 -8.86 16.76 -7.62
CA LEU A 60 -9.44 15.49 -8.08
C LEU A 60 -9.47 14.45 -6.94
N LEU A 61 -8.50 14.53 -6.02
CA LEU A 61 -8.50 13.72 -4.80
C LEU A 61 -9.78 13.92 -3.97
N ASP A 62 -10.28 15.15 -3.87
CA ASP A 62 -11.47 15.48 -3.06
C ASP A 62 -12.76 14.87 -3.65
N THR A 63 -12.71 14.43 -4.91
CA THR A 63 -13.82 13.75 -5.58
C THR A 63 -13.80 12.23 -5.42
N ILE A 64 -12.69 11.67 -4.92
CA ILE A 64 -12.57 10.24 -4.65
C ILE A 64 -13.17 10.00 -3.26
N ALA A 65 -14.32 9.34 -3.23
CA ALA A 65 -14.95 8.95 -1.98
C ALA A 65 -14.12 7.84 -1.30
N ASP A 66 -13.94 7.98 0.02
CA ASP A 66 -13.46 6.87 0.85
C ASP A 66 -14.55 5.80 0.88
N ASP A 67 -14.23 4.62 0.34
CA ASP A 67 -15.14 3.48 0.27
C ASP A 67 -15.11 2.61 1.54
N SER A 68 -14.41 3.05 2.59
CA SER A 68 -14.40 2.40 3.90
C SER A 68 -15.69 2.64 4.71
N ASP A 69 -16.78 2.06 4.23
CA ASP A 69 -18.07 2.07 4.91
C ASP A 69 -17.99 1.46 6.32
N ALA A 70 -18.64 2.12 7.28
CA ALA A 70 -18.58 1.76 8.70
C ALA A 70 -19.12 0.34 8.96
N LEU A 71 -20.14 -0.09 8.23
CA LEU A 71 -20.68 -1.45 8.34
C LEU A 71 -19.66 -2.47 7.84
N SER A 72 -19.01 -2.21 6.71
CA SER A 72 -17.94 -3.06 6.16
C SER A 72 -16.76 -3.21 7.13
N LEU A 73 -16.37 -2.13 7.82
CA LEU A 73 -15.34 -2.17 8.85
C LEU A 73 -15.77 -2.99 10.07
N LEU A 74 -17.04 -2.89 10.47
CA LEU A 74 -17.59 -3.66 11.59
C LEU A 74 -17.60 -5.16 11.27
N ILE A 75 -18.10 -5.55 10.10
CA ILE A 75 -18.14 -6.94 9.64
C ILE A 75 -16.72 -7.55 9.66
N LYS A 76 -15.73 -6.85 9.10
CA LYS A 76 -14.32 -7.31 9.13
C LYS A 76 -13.80 -7.53 10.55
N LYS A 77 -14.17 -6.66 11.51
CA LYS A 77 -13.74 -6.82 12.90
C LYS A 77 -14.37 -8.06 13.55
N GLU A 78 -15.65 -8.31 13.28
CA GLU A 78 -16.36 -9.49 13.79
C GLU A 78 -15.80 -10.77 13.18
N GLU A 79 -15.56 -10.81 11.87
CA GLU A 79 -14.92 -11.94 11.19
C GLU A 79 -13.54 -12.27 11.79
N ILE A 80 -12.71 -11.24 12.01
CA ILE A 80 -11.39 -11.41 12.66
C ILE A 80 -11.54 -11.99 14.06
N ALA A 81 -12.50 -11.52 14.85
CA ALA A 81 -12.73 -12.02 16.20
C ALA A 81 -13.13 -13.50 16.19
N ILE A 82 -14.02 -13.89 15.28
CA ILE A 82 -14.46 -15.28 15.14
C ILE A 82 -13.31 -16.20 14.68
N ILE A 83 -12.52 -15.76 13.71
CA ILE A 83 -11.35 -16.51 13.24
C ILE A 83 -10.33 -16.69 14.37
N ASN A 84 -10.06 -15.64 15.14
CA ASN A 84 -9.14 -15.69 16.28
C ASN A 84 -9.63 -16.65 17.37
N ASP A 85 -10.91 -16.61 17.71
CA ASP A 85 -11.51 -17.54 18.69
C ASP A 85 -11.37 -19.01 18.21
N ALA A 86 -11.66 -19.28 16.94
CA ALA A 86 -11.51 -20.61 16.36
C ALA A 86 -10.05 -21.09 16.41
N ILE A 87 -9.09 -20.23 16.08
CA ILE A 87 -7.65 -20.53 16.18
C ILE A 87 -7.25 -20.83 17.63
N GLU A 88 -7.69 -20.00 18.58
CA GLU A 88 -7.37 -20.16 20.00
C GLU A 88 -7.91 -21.46 20.59
N ARG A 89 -9.15 -21.81 20.24
CA ARG A 89 -9.83 -23.01 20.75
C ARG A 89 -9.35 -24.32 20.09
N LEU A 90 -9.04 -24.29 18.79
CA LEU A 90 -8.80 -25.52 18.02
C LEU A 90 -7.32 -25.88 17.87
N LEU A 91 -6.42 -24.91 17.93
CA LEU A 91 -5.00 -25.13 17.61
C LEU A 91 -4.12 -25.13 18.86
N SER A 92 -3.14 -26.03 18.88
CA SER A 92 -2.07 -26.00 19.88
C SER A 92 -1.11 -24.84 19.63
N ASP A 93 -0.33 -24.40 20.62
CA ASP A 93 0.66 -23.33 20.45
C ASP A 93 1.67 -23.63 19.33
N ARG A 94 2.01 -24.91 19.14
CA ARG A 94 2.87 -25.35 18.04
C ARG A 94 2.18 -25.16 16.69
N ASP A 95 0.91 -25.56 16.59
CA ASP A 95 0.14 -25.42 15.36
C ASP A 95 -0.12 -23.95 15.03
N LYS A 96 -0.40 -23.10 16.02
CA LYS A 96 -0.48 -21.64 15.87
C LYS A 96 0.83 -21.08 15.32
N LYS A 97 1.98 -21.49 15.88
CA LYS A 97 3.31 -21.07 15.40
C LYS A 97 3.55 -21.49 13.95
N ILE A 98 3.13 -22.69 13.55
CA ILE A 98 3.22 -23.15 12.15
C ILE A 98 2.30 -22.31 11.26
N LEU A 99 1.04 -22.11 11.63
CA LEU A 99 0.07 -21.34 10.87
C LEU A 99 0.53 -19.90 10.63
N PHE A 100 0.89 -19.18 11.70
CA PHE A 100 1.32 -17.79 11.63
C PHE A 100 2.65 -17.64 10.89
N GLY A 101 3.59 -18.56 11.10
CA GLY A 101 4.86 -18.57 10.37
C GLY A 101 4.67 -18.71 8.86
N VAL A 102 3.71 -19.51 8.40
CA VAL A 102 3.41 -19.64 6.97
C VAL A 102 2.62 -18.44 6.45
N VAL A 103 1.55 -18.02 7.13
CA VAL A 103 0.58 -17.05 6.61
C VAL A 103 1.05 -15.59 6.73
N PHE A 104 1.61 -15.22 7.88
CA PHE A 104 2.01 -13.82 8.14
C PHE A 104 3.50 -13.57 7.85
N GLU A 105 4.35 -14.57 8.08
CA GLU A 105 5.80 -14.41 7.97
C GLU A 105 6.38 -14.99 6.67
N ASN A 106 5.56 -15.67 5.84
CA ASN A 106 5.99 -16.34 4.60
C ASN A 106 7.19 -17.29 4.79
N LYS A 107 7.34 -17.90 5.97
CA LYS A 107 8.44 -18.82 6.26
C LYS A 107 8.25 -20.14 5.52
N SER A 108 9.36 -20.67 5.00
CA SER A 108 9.38 -22.01 4.42
C SER A 108 9.18 -23.09 5.50
N PHE A 109 8.60 -24.23 5.12
CA PHE A 109 8.44 -25.37 6.02
C PHE A 109 9.78 -25.89 6.56
N LEU A 110 10.86 -25.81 5.77
CA LEU A 110 12.22 -26.15 6.23
C LEU A 110 12.70 -25.24 7.37
N HIS A 111 12.38 -23.94 7.30
CA HIS A 111 12.73 -23.00 8.36
C HIS A 111 11.92 -23.28 9.63
N LEU A 112 10.60 -23.45 9.48
CA LEU A 112 9.71 -23.77 10.59
C LEU A 112 10.05 -25.11 11.25
N ALA A 113 10.46 -26.12 10.48
CA ALA A 113 10.92 -27.41 10.97
C ALA A 113 12.04 -27.28 12.02
N LYS A 114 12.99 -26.37 11.79
CA LYS A 114 14.05 -26.08 12.77
C LYS A 114 13.49 -25.43 14.03
N GLU A 115 12.57 -24.50 13.90
CA GLU A 115 11.97 -23.79 15.03
C GLU A 115 11.07 -24.66 15.91
N VAL A 116 10.28 -25.54 15.32
CA VAL A 116 9.35 -26.44 16.04
C VAL A 116 9.97 -27.81 16.34
N ARG A 117 11.24 -28.02 15.96
CA ARG A 117 11.99 -29.28 16.14
C ARG A 117 11.28 -30.50 15.53
N LEU A 118 10.74 -30.32 14.32
CA LEU A 118 10.10 -31.37 13.54
C LEU A 118 10.78 -31.52 12.18
N THR A 119 10.43 -32.56 11.43
CA THR A 119 10.85 -32.63 10.02
C THR A 119 9.96 -31.73 9.16
N ASP A 120 10.50 -31.21 8.07
CA ASP A 120 9.76 -30.42 7.07
C ASP A 120 8.46 -31.12 6.63
N LYS A 121 8.54 -32.41 6.28
CA LYS A 121 7.37 -33.22 5.92
C LYS A 121 6.30 -33.25 7.02
N THR A 122 6.71 -33.31 8.28
CA THR A 122 5.79 -33.29 9.42
C THR A 122 5.15 -31.91 9.56
N VAL A 123 5.92 -30.82 9.47
CA VAL A 123 5.38 -29.44 9.52
C VAL A 123 4.37 -29.21 8.41
N LYS A 124 4.66 -29.65 7.19
CA LYS A 124 3.72 -29.56 6.07
C LYS A 124 2.41 -30.28 6.34
N ARG A 125 2.44 -31.52 6.88
CA ARG A 125 1.22 -32.25 7.26
C ARG A 125 0.43 -31.55 8.37
N HIS A 126 1.12 -30.97 9.36
CA HIS A 126 0.47 -30.17 10.39
C HIS A 126 -0.25 -28.98 9.75
N TYR A 127 0.42 -28.23 8.89
CA TYR A 127 -0.18 -27.10 8.19
C TYR A 127 -1.41 -27.49 7.37
N GLU A 128 -1.34 -28.56 6.57
CA GLU A 128 -2.46 -29.08 5.79
C GLU A 128 -3.65 -29.44 6.69
N ARG A 129 -3.40 -30.14 7.79
CA ARG A 129 -4.42 -30.50 8.79
C ARG A 129 -5.05 -29.27 9.44
N ILE A 130 -4.26 -28.26 9.80
CA ILE A 130 -4.74 -27.00 10.38
C ILE A 130 -5.71 -26.31 9.41
N VAL A 131 -5.33 -26.20 8.13
CA VAL A 131 -6.17 -25.58 7.10
C VAL A 131 -7.47 -26.37 6.92
N GLU A 132 -7.44 -27.70 6.94
CA GLU A 132 -8.66 -28.50 6.86
C GLU A 132 -9.59 -28.31 8.07
N ILE A 133 -9.04 -28.24 9.29
CA ILE A 133 -9.81 -28.00 10.51
C ILE A 133 -10.49 -26.63 10.44
N LEU A 134 -9.71 -25.57 10.16
CA LEU A 134 -10.23 -24.21 10.07
C LEU A 134 -11.27 -24.08 8.95
N ARG A 135 -11.04 -24.69 7.79
CA ARG A 135 -12.03 -24.70 6.69
C ARG A 135 -13.34 -25.38 7.06
N LYS A 136 -13.31 -26.43 7.89
CA LYS A 136 -14.53 -27.11 8.35
C LYS A 136 -15.28 -26.25 9.37
N GLU A 137 -14.56 -25.64 10.30
CA GLU A 137 -15.18 -24.82 11.35
C GLU A 137 -15.78 -23.54 10.78
N LEU A 138 -15.04 -22.86 9.90
CA LEU A 138 -15.40 -21.55 9.36
C LEU A 138 -16.27 -21.64 8.09
N LYS A 139 -16.73 -22.83 7.70
CA LYS A 139 -17.43 -23.06 6.42
C LYS A 139 -18.77 -22.33 6.31
N ASN A 140 -19.41 -22.07 7.44
CA ASN A 140 -20.77 -21.53 7.53
C ASN A 140 -20.78 -20.09 8.08
N LEU A 141 -19.63 -19.42 8.10
CA LEU A 141 -19.52 -17.99 8.35
C LEU A 141 -19.75 -17.21 7.06
#